data_AF-A0A0A9Z7F8-F1
#
_entry.id   AF-A0A0A9Z7F8-F1
#
_cell.length_a   1.000
_cell.length_b   1.000
_cell.length_c   1.000
_cell.angle_alpha   90.00
_cell.angle_beta   90.00
_cell.angle_gamma   90.00
#
_symmetry.space_group_name_H-M   'P 1'
#
loop_
_entity.id
_entity.type
_entity.pdbx_description
1 polymer ?
#
loop_
_entity_poly.entity_id
_entity_poly.type
_entity_poly.pdbx_seq_one_letter_code
_entity_poly.pdbx_strand_id
1 'polypeptide(L)'
;KVKDSLLHAIKEEYVEAVEVLLQWEEQIHVEGQPYSWEAVDRSSSNFTPDITPLILASHMNNYEIIKILLDRGATLPIPHEIRCACDECLVSREQDSLRHSQSRINAYRALTASSLIALSSRDPLLTAFELSWELRRMAKIETEFRAEYNEMRSGVQEFATSLLDHARTSTELEIMLNYDPEAGP
;
A
#
# COMPACT_ATOMS: atom_id res chain seq x y z
N LYS A 1 -19.02 -11.92 15.25
CA LYS A 1 -18.04 -10.88 14.87
C LYS A 1 -16.83 -11.60 14.28
N VAL A 2 -16.45 -11.25 13.06
CA VAL A 2 -15.40 -11.94 12.29
C VAL A 2 -13.98 -11.52 12.71
N LYS A 3 -13.84 -10.46 13.54
CA LYS A 3 -12.58 -10.00 14.14
C LYS A 3 -11.48 -9.85 13.06
N ASP A 4 -10.30 -10.40 13.29
CA ASP A 4 -9.13 -10.39 12.41
C ASP A 4 -9.10 -11.53 11.38
N SER A 5 -10.19 -12.31 11.25
CA SER A 5 -10.22 -13.44 10.29
C SER A 5 -9.99 -13.00 8.84
N LEU A 6 -10.43 -11.79 8.46
CA LEU A 6 -10.14 -11.22 7.15
C LEU A 6 -8.63 -11.02 6.95
N LEU A 7 -7.94 -10.48 7.95
CA LEU A 7 -6.49 -10.26 7.86
C LEU A 7 -5.73 -11.58 7.79
N HIS A 8 -6.18 -12.62 8.51
CA HIS A 8 -5.61 -13.97 8.37
C HIS A 8 -5.86 -14.56 6.98
N ALA A 9 -7.07 -14.42 6.42
CA ALA A 9 -7.35 -14.92 5.07
C ALA A 9 -6.49 -14.22 4.01
N ILE A 10 -6.27 -12.91 4.15
CA ILE A 10 -5.36 -12.15 3.26
C ILE A 10 -3.92 -12.63 3.42
N LYS A 11 -3.45 -12.84 4.66
CA LYS A 11 -2.10 -13.32 4.94
C LYS A 11 -1.82 -14.71 4.38
N GLU A 12 -2.84 -15.58 4.36
CA GLU A 12 -2.77 -16.91 3.75
C GLU A 12 -3.10 -16.91 2.25
N GLU A 13 -3.31 -15.73 1.66
CA GLU A 13 -3.63 -15.54 0.24
C GLU A 13 -4.87 -16.31 -0.25
N TYR A 14 -5.82 -16.57 0.65
CA TYR A 14 -7.03 -17.33 0.34
C TYR A 14 -8.14 -16.42 -0.22
N VAL A 15 -8.12 -16.23 -1.54
CA VAL A 15 -9.00 -15.32 -2.29
C VAL A 15 -10.49 -15.54 -1.99
N GLU A 16 -10.98 -16.78 -2.07
CA GLU A 16 -12.40 -17.08 -1.89
C GLU A 16 -12.86 -16.80 -0.45
N ALA A 17 -11.99 -17.07 0.53
CA ALA A 17 -12.29 -16.71 1.91
C ALA A 17 -12.35 -15.19 2.09
N VAL A 18 -11.43 -14.44 1.48
CA VAL A 18 -11.44 -12.98 1.50
C VAL A 18 -12.75 -12.43 0.92
N GLU A 19 -13.19 -12.94 -0.23
CA GLU A 19 -14.43 -12.49 -0.87
C GLU A 19 -15.67 -12.76 0.01
N VAL A 20 -15.78 -13.98 0.57
CA VAL A 20 -16.89 -14.35 1.47
C VAL A 20 -16.90 -13.49 2.73
N LEU A 21 -15.72 -13.21 3.31
CA LEU A 21 -15.61 -12.41 4.53
C LEU A 21 -15.93 -10.94 4.27
N LEU A 22 -15.51 -10.39 3.12
CA LEU A 22 -15.88 -9.02 2.71
C LEU A 22 -17.38 -8.90 2.45
N GLN A 23 -17.98 -9.87 1.75
CA GLN A 23 -19.43 -9.88 1.51
C GLN A 23 -20.23 -9.96 2.82
N TRP A 24 -19.75 -10.75 3.78
CA TRP A 24 -20.35 -10.81 5.11
C TRP A 24 -20.25 -9.46 5.85
N GLU A 25 -19.10 -8.79 5.77
CA GLU A 25 -18.89 -7.49 6.39
C GLU A 25 -19.82 -6.44 5.78
N GLU A 26 -19.94 -6.36 4.45
CA GLU A 26 -20.83 -5.43 3.76
C GLU A 26 -22.31 -5.56 4.18
N GLN A 27 -22.76 -6.77 4.53
CA GLN A 27 -24.14 -7.02 4.96
C GLN A 27 -24.43 -6.57 6.39
N ILE A 28 -23.40 -6.49 7.23
CA ILE A 28 -23.54 -6.29 8.68
C ILE A 28 -22.98 -4.94 9.12
N HIS A 29 -22.08 -4.36 8.33
CA HIS A 29 -21.48 -3.08 8.61
C HIS A 29 -22.55 -1.98 8.66
N VAL A 30 -22.41 -1.11 9.66
CA VAL A 30 -23.26 0.06 9.84
C VAL A 30 -22.38 1.28 9.71
N GLU A 31 -22.75 2.21 8.83
CA GLU A 31 -21.98 3.44 8.60
C GLU A 31 -21.68 4.17 9.91
N GLY A 32 -20.41 4.54 10.10
CA GLY A 32 -19.91 5.22 11.29
C GLY A 32 -19.47 4.30 12.44
N GLN A 33 -19.63 2.98 12.32
CA GLN A 33 -18.98 2.01 13.20
C GLN A 33 -17.64 1.55 12.61
N PRO A 34 -16.65 1.21 13.44
CA PRO A 34 -15.41 0.61 12.97
C PRO A 34 -15.70 -0.77 12.35
N TYR A 35 -14.93 -1.12 11.33
CA TYR A 35 -15.01 -2.45 10.70
C TYR A 35 -14.60 -3.56 11.69
N SER A 36 -15.00 -4.80 11.41
CA SER A 36 -14.69 -5.95 12.27
C SER A 36 -13.19 -6.11 12.58
N TRP A 37 -12.30 -5.81 11.63
CA TRP A 37 -10.85 -5.89 11.81
C TRP A 37 -10.26 -4.70 12.58
N GLU A 38 -10.96 -3.56 12.63
CA GLU A 38 -10.56 -2.38 13.41
C GLU A 38 -11.02 -2.47 14.87
N ALA A 39 -12.12 -3.20 15.11
CA ALA A 39 -12.74 -3.36 16.43
C ALA A 39 -12.13 -4.49 17.28
N VAL A 40 -11.02 -5.09 16.85
CA VAL A 40 -10.35 -6.19 17.58
C VAL A 40 -9.59 -5.62 18.78
N ASP A 41 -9.71 -6.28 19.94
CA ASP A 41 -8.93 -5.87 21.11
C ASP A 41 -7.44 -6.05 20.84
N ARG A 42 -6.66 -5.01 21.12
CA ARG A 42 -5.22 -4.92 20.89
C ARG A 42 -4.45 -6.01 21.64
N SER A 43 -4.97 -6.48 22.78
CA SER A 43 -4.37 -7.57 23.54
C SER A 43 -4.47 -8.94 22.83
N SER A 44 -5.38 -9.06 21.87
CA SER A 44 -5.72 -10.30 21.17
C SER A 44 -5.39 -10.30 19.68
N SER A 45 -5.04 -9.15 19.11
CA SER A 45 -4.72 -9.01 17.69
C SER A 45 -3.26 -9.37 17.42
N ASN A 46 -3.02 -10.19 16.39
CA ASN A 46 -1.67 -10.46 15.87
C ASN A 46 -1.17 -9.36 14.91
N PHE A 47 -2.05 -8.42 14.54
CA PHE A 47 -1.75 -7.32 13.61
C PHE A 47 -1.70 -5.99 14.35
N THR A 48 -0.76 -5.13 13.96
CA THR A 48 -0.68 -3.76 14.47
C THR A 48 -1.84 -2.94 13.89
N PRO A 49 -2.35 -1.93 14.63
CA PRO A 49 -3.57 -1.21 14.25
C PRO A 49 -3.45 -0.39 12.97
N ASP A 50 -2.23 -0.17 12.48
CA ASP A 50 -1.94 0.49 11.21
C ASP A 50 -2.04 -0.45 9.98
N ILE A 51 -2.19 -1.77 10.19
CA ILE A 51 -2.36 -2.74 9.11
C ILE A 51 -3.84 -2.83 8.72
N THR A 52 -4.20 -2.16 7.63
CA THR A 52 -5.50 -2.32 6.97
C THR A 52 -5.51 -3.54 6.04
N PRO A 53 -6.68 -4.06 5.63
CA PRO A 53 -6.78 -5.14 4.64
C PRO A 53 -6.00 -4.84 3.36
N LEU A 54 -6.09 -3.60 2.85
CA LEU A 54 -5.36 -3.20 1.64
C LEU A 54 -3.85 -3.14 1.88
N ILE A 55 -3.39 -2.61 3.01
CA ILE A 55 -1.95 -2.62 3.37
C ILE A 55 -1.42 -4.05 3.40
N LEU A 56 -2.13 -4.96 4.06
CA LEU A 56 -1.71 -6.35 4.18
C LEU A 56 -1.72 -7.07 2.82
N ALA A 57 -2.76 -6.87 2.01
CA ALA A 57 -2.85 -7.42 0.67
C ALA A 57 -1.71 -6.92 -0.23
N SER A 58 -1.38 -5.62 -0.14
CA SER A 58 -0.24 -5.04 -0.83
C SER A 58 1.10 -5.59 -0.33
N HIS A 59 1.25 -5.90 0.96
CA HIS A 59 2.47 -6.55 1.48
C HIS A 59 2.64 -7.96 0.91
N MET A 60 1.54 -8.71 0.70
CA MET A 60 1.58 -10.01 0.03
C MET A 60 1.71 -9.89 -1.50
N ASN A 61 1.55 -8.67 -2.03
CA ASN A 61 1.58 -8.35 -3.46
C ASN A 61 0.61 -9.20 -4.31
N ASN A 62 -0.49 -9.67 -3.71
CA ASN A 62 -1.47 -10.53 -4.37
C ASN A 62 -2.45 -9.69 -5.22
N TYR A 63 -2.31 -9.77 -6.54
CA TYR A 63 -3.06 -8.96 -7.50
C TYR A 63 -4.58 -9.11 -7.35
N GLU A 64 -5.07 -10.33 -7.15
CA GLU A 64 -6.51 -10.61 -7.13
C GLU A 64 -7.17 -10.03 -5.87
N ILE A 65 -6.54 -10.22 -4.71
CA ILE A 65 -7.06 -9.68 -3.44
C ILE A 65 -7.00 -8.15 -3.44
N ILE A 66 -5.91 -7.56 -3.93
CA ILE A 66 -5.79 -6.09 -4.04
C ILE A 66 -6.90 -5.56 -4.95
N LYS A 67 -7.15 -6.20 -6.09
CA LYS A 67 -8.21 -5.81 -7.01
C LYS A 67 -9.60 -5.88 -6.38
N ILE A 68 -9.91 -6.99 -5.69
CA ILE A 68 -11.17 -7.18 -4.95
C ILE A 68 -11.41 -6.04 -3.95
N LEU A 69 -10.36 -5.61 -3.25
CA LEU A 69 -10.42 -4.52 -2.26
C LEU A 69 -10.58 -3.16 -2.94
N LEU A 70 -9.84 -2.88 -4.02
CA LEU A 70 -9.94 -1.63 -4.77
C LEU A 70 -11.30 -1.46 -5.44
N ASP A 71 -11.84 -2.53 -6.04
CA ASP A 71 -13.17 -2.55 -6.65
C ASP A 71 -14.29 -2.24 -5.63
N ARG A 72 -14.04 -2.51 -4.35
CA ARG A 72 -14.90 -2.17 -3.20
C ARG A 72 -14.60 -0.81 -2.58
N GLY A 73 -13.73 -0.01 -3.19
CA GLY A 73 -13.44 1.35 -2.76
C GLY A 73 -12.44 1.45 -1.61
N ALA A 74 -11.66 0.40 -1.32
CA ALA A 74 -10.58 0.50 -0.35
C ALA A 74 -9.54 1.53 -0.83
N THR A 75 -9.12 2.41 0.07
CA THR A 75 -8.11 3.44 -0.21
C THR A 75 -6.91 3.29 0.71
N LEU A 76 -5.73 3.60 0.18
CA LEU A 76 -4.51 3.66 0.96
C LEU A 76 -4.23 5.12 1.39
N PRO A 77 -4.07 5.42 2.69
CA PRO A 77 -3.69 6.75 3.12
C PRO A 77 -2.24 7.05 2.69
N ILE A 78 -2.03 8.22 2.10
CA ILE A 78 -0.68 8.67 1.72
C ILE A 78 0.08 9.06 3.00
N PRO A 79 1.28 8.51 3.25
CA PRO A 79 2.09 8.91 4.40
C PRO A 79 2.40 10.40 4.38
N HIS A 80 2.28 11.05 5.53
CA HIS A 80 2.78 12.41 5.68
C HIS A 80 4.31 12.43 5.63
N GLU A 81 4.88 13.58 5.24
CA GLU A 81 6.33 13.78 5.30
C GLU A 81 6.86 13.55 6.73
N ILE A 82 8.10 13.05 6.85
CA ILE A 82 8.75 12.75 8.14
C ILE A 82 8.73 13.95 9.12
N ARG A 83 8.80 15.19 8.59
CA ARG A 83 8.81 16.42 9.38
C ARG A 83 7.45 17.12 9.45
N CYS A 84 6.36 16.40 9.15
CA CYS A 84 5.01 16.94 9.27
C CYS A 84 4.75 17.41 10.72
N ALA A 85 4.16 18.59 10.84
CA ALA A 85 3.82 19.24 12.10
C ALA A 85 2.30 19.39 12.28
N CYS A 86 1.49 18.55 11.61
CA CYS A 86 0.06 18.50 11.88
C CYS A 86 -0.21 17.85 13.25
N ASP A 87 -1.36 18.18 13.84
CA ASP A 87 -1.73 17.71 15.18
C ASP A 87 -1.69 16.19 15.29
N GLU A 88 -2.16 15.46 14.26
CA GLU A 88 -2.14 13.99 14.24
C GLU A 88 -0.71 13.42 14.30
N CYS A 89 0.21 13.96 13.50
CA CYS A 89 1.60 13.51 13.49
C CYS A 89 2.32 13.88 14.79
N LEU A 90 2.05 15.06 15.35
CA LEU A 90 2.63 15.48 16.63
C LEU A 90 2.18 14.56 17.76
N VAL A 91 0.86 14.35 17.90
CA VAL A 91 0.28 13.47 18.92
C VAL A 91 0.78 12.04 18.76
N SER A 92 0.80 11.51 17.53
CA SER A 92 1.30 10.14 17.28
C SER A 92 2.77 9.98 17.66
N ARG A 93 3.62 10.99 17.39
CA ARG A 93 5.05 10.96 17.71
C ARG A 93 5.33 11.11 19.20
N GLU A 94 4.56 11.92 19.91
CA GLU A 94 4.67 12.10 21.36
C GLU A 94 4.20 10.85 22.12
N GLN A 95 3.17 10.18 21.62
CA GLN A 95 2.66 8.94 22.23
C GLN A 95 3.61 7.76 21.99
N ASP A 96 4.00 7.52 20.75
CA ASP A 96 4.84 6.39 20.37
C ASP A 96 5.56 6.66 19.03
N SER A 97 6.77 7.20 19.12
CA SER A 97 7.58 7.55 17.96
C SER A 97 7.96 6.34 17.11
N LEU A 98 8.20 5.18 17.73
CA LEU A 98 8.57 3.95 17.02
C LEU A 98 7.38 3.43 16.23
N ARG A 99 6.19 3.35 16.83
CA ARG A 99 4.97 2.93 16.12
C ARG A 99 4.61 3.90 15.01
N HIS A 100 4.80 5.21 15.21
CA HIS A 100 4.60 6.21 14.18
C HIS A 100 5.51 5.96 12.97
N SER A 101 6.80 5.69 13.19
CA SER A 101 7.73 5.32 12.13
C SER A 101 7.38 3.99 11.46
N GLN A 102 6.98 2.98 12.23
CA GLN A 102 6.60 1.67 11.70
C GLN A 102 5.37 1.77 10.79
N SER A 103 4.37 2.56 11.18
CA SER A 103 3.18 2.80 10.37
C SER A 103 3.52 3.44 9.02
N ARG A 104 4.44 4.40 9.00
CA ARG A 104 4.95 4.99 7.76
C ARG A 104 5.66 3.95 6.88
N ILE A 105 6.52 3.10 7.46
CA ILE A 105 7.18 2.01 6.71
C ILE A 105 6.15 1.05 6.13
N ASN A 106 5.14 0.66 6.89
CA ASN A 106 4.08 -0.24 6.42
C ASN A 106 3.28 0.36 5.27
N ALA A 107 3.00 1.67 5.33
CA ALA A 107 2.31 2.37 4.26
C ALA A 107 3.18 2.51 3.00
N TYR A 108 4.47 2.85 3.11
CA TYR A 108 5.38 2.85 1.95
C TYR A 108 5.51 1.46 1.34
N ARG A 109 5.64 0.41 2.16
CA ARG A 109 5.70 -0.97 1.67
C ARG A 109 4.48 -1.32 0.82
N ALA A 110 3.29 -0.90 1.26
CA ALA A 110 2.06 -1.06 0.50
C ALA A 110 2.08 -0.25 -0.81
N LEU A 111 2.44 1.05 -0.76
CA LEU A 111 2.54 1.92 -1.95
C LEU A 111 3.49 1.40 -3.01
N THR A 112 4.56 0.72 -2.58
CA THR A 112 5.60 0.20 -3.47
C THR A 112 5.28 -1.18 -4.07
N ALA A 113 4.15 -1.79 -3.69
CA ALA A 113 3.75 -3.08 -4.22
C ALA A 113 3.41 -2.98 -5.72
N SER A 114 4.09 -3.77 -6.56
CA SER A 114 3.91 -3.76 -8.01
C SER A 114 2.46 -3.97 -8.45
N SER A 115 1.76 -4.90 -7.79
CA SER A 115 0.35 -5.19 -8.08
C SER A 115 -0.55 -4.00 -7.75
N LEU A 116 -0.25 -3.26 -6.67
CA LEU A 116 -1.00 -2.04 -6.33
C LEU A 116 -0.75 -0.95 -7.37
N ILE A 117 0.51 -0.66 -7.68
CA ILE A 117 0.89 0.36 -8.68
C ILE A 117 0.21 0.06 -10.03
N ALA A 118 0.23 -1.19 -10.47
CA ALA A 118 -0.39 -1.61 -11.73
C ALA A 118 -1.92 -1.48 -11.76
N LEU A 119 -2.59 -1.61 -10.62
CA LEU A 119 -4.05 -1.52 -10.50
C LEU A 119 -4.55 -0.09 -10.27
N SER A 120 -3.79 0.73 -9.54
CA SER A 120 -4.26 2.04 -9.08
C SER A 120 -3.65 3.23 -9.83
N SER A 121 -2.49 3.07 -10.49
CA SER A 121 -1.83 4.18 -11.18
C SER A 121 -2.28 4.30 -12.64
N ARG A 122 -2.49 5.54 -13.08
CA ARG A 122 -2.72 5.88 -14.48
C ARG A 122 -1.42 5.81 -15.31
N ASP A 123 -0.29 6.12 -14.68
CA ASP A 123 1.04 6.00 -15.27
C ASP A 123 1.96 5.26 -14.28
N PRO A 124 2.02 3.92 -14.38
CA PRO A 124 2.83 3.09 -13.51
C PRO A 124 4.35 3.41 -13.57
N LEU A 125 4.86 3.87 -14.72
CA LEU A 125 6.28 4.20 -14.87
C LEU A 125 6.62 5.48 -14.13
N LEU A 126 5.83 6.54 -14.33
CA LEU A 126 6.02 7.80 -13.63
C LEU A 126 5.88 7.60 -12.11
N THR A 127 4.85 6.88 -11.68
CA THR A 127 4.66 6.54 -10.24
C THR A 127 5.87 5.78 -9.68
N ALA A 128 6.42 4.81 -10.43
CA ALA A 128 7.59 4.08 -9.99
C ALA A 128 8.83 4.99 -9.87
N PHE A 129 9.02 5.94 -10.79
CA PHE A 129 10.13 6.90 -10.71
C PHE A 129 10.00 7.86 -9.53
N GLU A 130 8.80 8.40 -9.30
CA GLU A 130 8.51 9.29 -8.17
C GLU A 130 8.71 8.57 -6.83
N LEU A 131 8.17 7.36 -6.68
CA LEU A 131 8.36 6.54 -5.48
C LEU A 131 9.84 6.20 -5.25
N SER A 132 10.57 5.79 -6.29
CA SER A 132 12.01 5.52 -6.18
C SER A 132 12.79 6.75 -5.71
N TRP A 133 12.44 7.94 -6.20
CA TRP A 133 13.05 9.20 -5.77
C TRP A 133 12.72 9.53 -4.31
N GLU A 134 11.45 9.39 -3.94
CA GLU A 134 10.97 9.64 -2.58
C GLU A 134 11.62 8.71 -1.56
N LEU A 135 11.66 7.40 -1.83
CA LEU A 135 12.31 6.40 -0.97
C LEU A 135 13.80 6.68 -0.79
N ARG A 136 14.48 7.15 -1.84
CA ARG A 136 15.89 7.60 -1.76
C ARG A 136 16.05 8.79 -0.80
N ARG A 137 15.10 9.72 -0.79
CA ARG A 137 15.07 10.85 0.16
C ARG A 137 14.79 10.33 1.58
N MET A 138 13.80 9.45 1.75
CA MET A 138 13.43 8.88 3.05
C MET A 138 14.59 8.14 3.71
N ALA A 139 15.30 7.30 2.95
CA ALA A 139 16.48 6.55 3.40
C ALA A 139 17.63 7.44 3.95
N LYS A 140 17.67 8.73 3.59
CA LYS A 140 18.64 9.69 4.11
C LYS A 140 18.16 10.43 5.37
N ILE A 141 16.84 10.60 5.50
CA ILE A 141 16.24 11.36 6.60
C ILE A 141 16.02 10.46 7.81
N GLU A 142 15.47 9.27 7.61
CA GLU A 142 15.18 8.28 8.64
C GLU A 142 16.17 7.12 8.53
N THR A 143 17.33 7.31 9.14
CA THR A 143 18.49 6.42 8.97
C THR A 143 18.29 5.04 9.60
N GLU A 144 17.40 4.97 10.58
CA GLU A 144 17.03 3.79 11.35
C GLU A 144 16.39 2.72 10.46
N PHE A 145 15.60 3.13 9.46
CA PHE A 145 14.91 2.26 8.50
C PHE A 145 15.51 2.35 7.09
N ARG A 146 16.77 2.77 6.99
CA ARG A 146 17.45 3.00 5.70
C ARG A 146 17.50 1.73 4.84
N ALA A 147 17.62 0.55 5.45
CA ALA A 147 17.71 -0.70 4.69
C ALA A 147 16.38 -0.99 3.99
N GLU A 148 15.28 -0.86 4.72
CA GLU A 148 13.91 -1.08 4.29
C GLU A 148 13.53 -0.13 3.16
N TYR A 149 13.86 1.16 3.28
CA TYR A 149 13.62 2.12 2.20
C TYR A 149 14.41 1.78 0.92
N ASN A 150 15.65 1.29 1.05
CA ASN A 150 16.44 0.92 -0.13
C ASN A 150 15.97 -0.40 -0.77
N GLU A 151 15.45 -1.34 0.04
CA GLU A 151 14.84 -2.57 -0.45
C GLU A 151 13.57 -2.25 -1.26
N MET A 152 12.64 -1.49 -0.67
CA MET A 152 11.43 -1.03 -1.36
C MET A 152 11.76 -0.28 -2.65
N ARG A 153 12.77 0.60 -2.60
CA ARG A 153 13.23 1.34 -3.78
C ARG A 153 13.73 0.41 -4.88
N SER A 154 14.50 -0.61 -4.52
CA SER A 154 15.02 -1.59 -5.48
C SER A 154 13.88 -2.35 -6.15
N GLY A 155 12.86 -2.76 -5.37
CA GLY A 155 11.66 -3.42 -5.91
C GLY A 155 10.88 -2.57 -6.90
N VAL A 156 10.71 -1.27 -6.62
CA VAL A 156 10.03 -0.34 -7.55
C VAL A 156 10.85 -0.12 -8.83
N GLN A 157 12.18 -0.07 -8.72
CA GLN A 157 13.05 0.03 -9.90
C GLN A 157 12.96 -1.24 -10.76
N GLU A 158 12.96 -2.41 -10.13
CA GLU A 158 12.78 -3.70 -10.81
C GLU A 158 11.41 -3.81 -11.49
N PHE A 159 10.35 -3.30 -10.85
CA PHE A 159 9.02 -3.20 -11.47
C PHE A 159 9.05 -2.35 -12.74
N ALA A 160 9.65 -1.15 -12.69
CA ALA A 160 9.73 -0.27 -13.85
C ALA A 160 10.54 -0.88 -15.00
N THR A 161 11.69 -1.52 -14.70
CA THR A 161 12.49 -2.20 -15.72
C THR A 161 11.74 -3.39 -16.31
N SER A 162 11.11 -4.20 -15.45
CA SER A 162 10.31 -5.35 -15.90
C SER A 162 9.18 -4.92 -16.81
N LEU A 163 8.51 -3.80 -16.53
CA LEU A 163 7.43 -3.29 -17.37
C LEU A 163 7.93 -2.90 -18.77
N LEU A 164 9.09 -2.24 -18.86
CA LEU A 164 9.71 -1.88 -20.13
C LEU A 164 10.19 -3.12 -20.91
N ASP A 165 10.68 -4.15 -20.22
CA ASP A 165 11.13 -5.40 -20.83
C ASP A 165 9.99 -6.18 -21.53
N HIS A 166 8.73 -5.90 -21.19
CA HIS A 166 7.57 -6.51 -21.86
C HIS A 166 7.18 -5.82 -23.17
N ALA A 167 7.79 -4.69 -23.53
CA ALA A 167 7.56 -4.04 -24.82
C ALA A 167 8.10 -4.90 -25.96
N ARG A 168 7.24 -5.17 -26.97
CA ARG A 168 7.56 -6.04 -28.11
C ARG A 168 7.96 -5.26 -29.35
N THR A 169 7.66 -3.97 -29.40
CA THR A 169 7.93 -3.12 -30.56
C THR A 169 8.61 -1.82 -30.14
N SER A 170 9.35 -1.21 -31.08
CA SER A 170 9.94 0.12 -30.87
C SER A 170 8.87 1.19 -30.65
N THR A 171 7.69 1.02 -31.24
CA THR A 171 6.55 1.94 -31.08
C THR A 171 5.97 1.88 -29.67
N GLU A 172 5.79 0.68 -29.09
CA GLU A 172 5.35 0.54 -27.69
C GLU A 172 6.35 1.22 -26.74
N LEU A 173 7.65 0.99 -26.95
CA LEU A 173 8.69 1.62 -26.14
C LEU A 173 8.70 3.15 -26.29
N GLU A 174 8.54 3.67 -27.51
CA GLU A 174 8.47 5.11 -27.77
C GLU A 174 7.26 5.75 -27.09
N ILE A 175 6.10 5.09 -27.10
CA ILE A 175 4.89 5.54 -26.40
C ILE A 175 5.12 5.55 -24.90
N MET A 176 5.68 4.47 -24.33
CA MET A 176 5.91 4.36 -22.88
C MET A 176 6.90 5.39 -22.36
N LEU A 177 7.96 5.71 -23.13
CA LEU A 177 9.00 6.65 -22.71
C LEU A 177 8.65 8.12 -22.93
N ASN A 178 7.72 8.41 -23.85
CA ASN A 178 7.34 9.79 -24.21
C ASN A 178 5.87 10.09 -23.89
N TYR A 179 5.24 9.30 -23.03
CA TYR A 179 3.85 9.52 -22.63
C TYR A 179 3.72 10.87 -21.92
N ASP A 180 2.82 11.72 -22.41
CA ASP A 180 2.44 12.98 -21.79
C ASP A 180 0.96 12.89 -21.33
N PRO A 181 0.70 12.81 -20.01
CA PRO A 181 -0.66 12.71 -19.49
C PRO A 181 -1.52 13.98 -19.73
N GLU A 182 -0.89 15.13 -20.00
CA GLU A 182 -1.56 16.41 -20.24
C GLU A 182 -1.85 16.68 -21.72
N ALA A 183 -1.26 15.90 -22.63
CA ALA A 183 -1.42 16.09 -24.06
C ALA A 183 -2.85 15.82 -24.57
N GLY A 184 -3.72 15.20 -23.77
CA GLY A 184 -5.06 14.79 -24.18
C GLY A 184 -5.06 13.75 -25.30
N PRO A 185 -6.22 13.19 -25.66
CA PRO A 185 -6.36 12.35 -26.85
C PRO A 185 -6.26 13.13 -28.16
#